data_AF-A0A1M6VPM3-F1
#
_entry.id   AF-A0A1M6VPM3-F1
#
_cell.length_a   1.000
_cell.length_b   1.000
_cell.length_c   1.000
_cell.angle_alpha   90.00
_cell.angle_beta   90.00
_cell.angle_gamma   90.00
#
_symmetry.space_group_name_H-M   'P 1'
#
loop_
_entity.id
_entity.type
_entity.pdbx_description
1 polymer ?
#
loop_
_entity_poly.entity_id
_entity_poly.type
_entity_poly.pdbx_seq_one_letter_code
_entity_poly.pdbx_strand_id
1 'polypeptide(L)'
;MFERDDPCGAPVAGALVLGALDPAERAGADAHLEGCPSCRERVRELEVVPRALADLPLEEFLTDFLLTPERIGGLARRVLERAAREGEGGAADAPGAQPG
;
A
#
# COMPACT_ATOMS: atom_id res chain seq x y z
N MET A 1 -14.44 -14.29 6.21
CA MET A 1 -15.82 -14.52 5.75
C MET A 1 -16.57 -13.24 6.09
N PHE A 2 -16.57 -12.27 5.17
CA PHE A 2 -17.21 -10.98 5.40
C PHE A 2 -18.69 -11.12 5.04
N GLU A 3 -19.56 -10.79 6.00
CA GLU A 3 -21.02 -10.90 5.90
C GLU A 3 -21.57 -10.44 4.53
N ARG A 4 -22.24 -11.38 3.85
CA ARG A 4 -22.79 -11.27 2.49
C ARG A 4 -24.18 -10.61 2.43
N ASP A 5 -24.66 -10.01 3.53
CA ASP A 5 -26.04 -9.52 3.66
C ASP A 5 -26.14 -8.00 3.91
N ASP A 6 -25.19 -7.20 3.40
CA ASP A 6 -25.46 -5.79 3.11
C ASP A 6 -25.85 -5.69 1.63
N PRO A 7 -27.13 -5.45 1.27
CA PRO A 7 -27.59 -5.39 -0.13
C PRO A 7 -26.93 -4.26 -0.94
N CYS A 8 -26.12 -3.42 -0.28
CA CYS A 8 -25.45 -2.26 -0.82
C CYS A 8 -23.93 -2.23 -0.55
N GLY A 9 -23.32 -3.32 -0.03
CA GLY A 9 -21.86 -3.48 0.04
C GLY A 9 -21.07 -2.29 0.60
N ALA A 10 -21.42 -1.76 1.78
CA ALA A 10 -20.70 -0.65 2.41
C ALA A 10 -19.15 -0.79 2.49
N PRO A 11 -18.54 -1.97 2.75
CA PRO A 11 -17.08 -2.09 2.79
C PRO A 11 -16.40 -1.86 1.42
N VAL A 12 -17.12 -1.97 0.30
CA VAL A 12 -16.58 -1.75 -1.05
C VAL A 12 -16.42 -0.26 -1.35
N ALA A 13 -17.26 0.61 -0.81
CA ALA A 13 -17.24 2.05 -1.14
C ALA A 13 -15.92 2.73 -0.75
N GLY A 14 -15.39 2.42 0.44
CA GLY A 14 -14.08 2.94 0.87
C GLY A 14 -12.94 2.44 -0.02
N ALA A 15 -12.91 1.14 -0.31
CA ALA A 15 -11.90 0.56 -1.19
C ALA A 15 -12.00 1.11 -2.63
N LEU A 16 -13.22 1.34 -3.12
CA LEU A 16 -13.49 1.93 -4.42
C LEU A 16 -12.89 3.34 -4.54
N VAL A 17 -13.17 4.18 -3.54
CA VAL A 17 -12.74 5.59 -3.46
C VAL A 17 -11.22 5.71 -3.26
N LEU A 18 -10.63 4.81 -2.47
CA LEU A 18 -9.18 4.75 -2.26
C LEU A 18 -8.43 4.05 -3.40
N GLY A 19 -9.13 3.49 -4.39
CA GLY A 19 -8.50 2.79 -5.52
C GLY A 19 -7.88 1.44 -5.13
N ALA A 20 -8.37 0.80 -4.08
CA ALA A 20 -7.84 -0.44 -3.52
C ALA A 20 -8.51 -1.72 -4.06
N LEU A 21 -9.48 -1.60 -4.97
CA LEU A 21 -10.15 -2.73 -5.61
C LEU A 21 -9.31 -3.28 -6.77
N ASP A 22 -9.32 -4.59 -6.94
CA ASP A 22 -8.82 -5.21 -8.17
C ASP A 22 -9.75 -4.90 -9.37
N PRO A 23 -9.33 -5.15 -10.62
CA PRO A 23 -10.14 -4.83 -11.79
C PRO A 23 -11.51 -5.52 -11.83
N ALA A 24 -11.62 -6.75 -11.35
CA ALA A 24 -12.88 -7.49 -11.32
C ALA A 24 -13.82 -6.96 -10.23
N GLU A 25 -13.28 -6.65 -9.06
CA GLU A 25 -14.02 -6.01 -7.98
C GLU A 25 -14.53 -4.62 -8.38
N ARG A 26 -13.71 -3.84 -9.06
CA ARG A 26 -14.10 -2.51 -9.58
C ARG A 26 -15.22 -2.61 -10.60
N ALA A 27 -15.14 -3.53 -11.56
CA ALA A 27 -16.22 -3.73 -12.54
C ALA A 27 -17.55 -4.11 -11.86
N GLY A 28 -17.50 -4.96 -10.82
CA GLY A 28 -18.69 -5.30 -10.03
C GLY A 28 -19.27 -4.11 -9.26
N ALA A 29 -18.40 -3.27 -8.68
CA ALA A 29 -18.81 -2.05 -7.99
C ALA A 29 -19.43 -1.01 -8.94
N ASP A 30 -18.83 -0.79 -10.11
CA ASP A 30 -19.32 0.15 -11.11
C ASP A 30 -20.71 -0.28 -11.63
N ALA A 31 -20.91 -1.58 -11.92
CA ALA A 31 -22.21 -2.13 -12.31
C ALA A 31 -23.28 -1.97 -11.21
N HIS A 32 -22.91 -2.09 -9.93
CA HIS A 32 -23.84 -1.83 -8.83
C HIS A 32 -24.21 -0.35 -8.72
N LEU A 33 -23.25 0.56 -8.94
CA LEU A 33 -23.46 2.00 -8.89
C LEU A 33 -24.37 2.53 -10.00
N GLU A 34 -24.52 1.82 -11.12
CA GLU A 34 -25.52 2.14 -12.14
C GLU A 34 -26.94 2.00 -11.58
N GLY A 35 -27.19 0.95 -10.79
CA GLY A 35 -28.52 0.60 -10.27
C GLY A 35 -28.86 1.18 -8.89
N CYS A 36 -27.88 1.63 -8.10
CA CYS A 36 -28.09 1.91 -6.68
C CYS A 36 -27.78 3.37 -6.26
N PRO A 37 -28.80 4.24 -6.06
CA PRO A 37 -28.59 5.63 -5.67
C PRO A 37 -27.98 5.81 -4.27
N SER A 38 -28.34 4.96 -3.29
CA SER A 38 -27.78 5.03 -1.93
C SER A 38 -26.28 4.76 -1.92
N CYS A 39 -25.79 3.85 -2.75
CA CYS A 39 -24.35 3.58 -2.90
C CYS A 39 -23.62 4.74 -3.58
N ARG A 40 -24.25 5.41 -4.55
CA ARG A 40 -23.69 6.64 -5.14
C ARG A 40 -23.56 7.76 -4.11
N GLU A 41 -24.53 7.90 -3.22
CA GLU A 41 -24.48 8.86 -2.10
C GLU A 41 -23.29 8.56 -1.18
N ARG A 42 -23.15 7.30 -0.74
CA ARG A 42 -22.03 6.85 0.12
C ARG A 42 -20.66 7.09 -0.53
N VAL A 43 -20.52 6.85 -1.83
CA VAL A 43 -19.28 7.13 -2.56
C VAL A 43 -18.97 8.62 -2.52
N ARG A 44 -19.97 9.48 -2.79
CA ARG A 44 -19.80 10.95 -2.72
C ARG A 44 -19.42 11.44 -1.33
N GLU A 45 -20.00 10.87 -0.27
CA GLU A 45 -19.64 11.19 1.11
C GLU A 45 -18.16 10.87 1.39
N LEU A 46 -17.63 9.80 0.77
CA LEU A 46 -16.26 9.34 0.95
C LEU A 46 -15.25 10.02 0.01
N GLU A 47 -15.67 10.67 -1.08
CA GLU A 47 -14.77 11.36 -2.04
C GLU A 47 -13.91 12.47 -1.38
N VAL A 48 -14.31 12.97 -0.21
CA VAL A 48 -13.50 13.91 0.58
C VAL A 48 -12.25 13.24 1.18
N VAL A 49 -12.28 11.93 1.42
CA VAL A 49 -11.22 11.20 2.12
C VAL A 49 -9.91 11.17 1.33
N PRO A 50 -9.86 10.78 0.05
CA PRO A 50 -8.62 10.81 -0.72
C PRO A 50 -7.97 12.18 -0.76
N ARG A 51 -8.78 13.25 -0.83
CA ARG A 51 -8.28 14.62 -0.81
C ARG A 51 -7.65 14.96 0.54
N ALA A 52 -8.34 14.66 1.64
CA ALA A 52 -7.79 14.86 2.97
C ALA A 52 -6.50 14.06 3.21
N LEU A 53 -6.39 12.86 2.64
CA LEU A 53 -5.17 12.05 2.68
C LEU A 53 -4.03 12.61 1.82
N ALA A 54 -4.34 13.22 0.66
CA ALA A 54 -3.36 13.85 -0.21
C ALA A 54 -2.74 15.13 0.41
N ASP A 55 -3.51 15.82 1.26
CA ASP A 55 -3.05 17.01 1.98
C ASP A 55 -2.19 16.67 3.21
N LEU A 56 -2.05 15.40 3.57
CA LEU A 56 -1.17 14.99 4.67
C LEU A 56 0.29 15.19 4.27
N PRO A 57 1.14 15.79 5.13
CA PRO A 57 2.57 15.91 4.89
C PRO A 57 3.23 14.54 5.12
N LEU A 58 2.97 13.58 4.22
CA LEU A 58 3.39 12.19 4.36
C LEU A 58 4.91 12.07 4.51
N GLU A 59 5.70 12.91 3.85
CA GLU A 59 7.16 12.93 4.03
C GLU A 59 7.56 13.27 5.47
N GLU A 60 6.91 14.28 6.06
CA GLU A 60 7.13 14.69 7.45
C GLU A 60 6.62 13.61 8.41
N PHE A 61 5.46 13.03 8.12
CA PHE A 61 4.87 11.93 8.87
C PHE A 61 5.72 10.65 8.83
N LEU A 62 6.29 10.29 7.68
CA LEU A 62 7.14 9.10 7.54
C LEU A 62 8.48 9.34 8.23
N THR A 63 9.02 10.55 8.15
CA THR A 63 10.23 10.93 8.89
C THR A 63 9.98 10.85 10.39
N ASP A 64 8.91 11.46 10.91
CA ASP A 64 8.62 11.43 12.35
C ASP A 64 8.15 10.06 12.84
N PHE A 65 7.26 9.38 12.12
CA PHE A 65 6.61 8.14 12.58
C PHE A 65 7.38 6.86 12.24
N LEU A 66 8.14 6.80 11.15
CA LEU A 66 8.99 5.65 10.84
C LEU A 66 10.40 5.80 11.40
N LEU A 67 10.86 7.04 11.62
CA LEU A 67 12.15 7.33 12.25
C LEU A 67 12.05 7.76 13.71
N THR A 68 10.94 7.44 14.41
CA THR A 68 10.91 7.59 15.88
C THR A 68 12.01 6.74 16.53
N PRO A 69 12.73 7.25 17.55
CA PRO A 69 13.77 6.50 18.26
C PRO A 69 13.34 5.08 18.68
N GLU A 70 12.07 4.90 19.04
CA GLU A 70 11.47 3.62 19.42
C GLU A 70 11.38 2.62 18.25
N ARG A 71 11.26 3.10 17.00
CA ARG A 71 11.14 2.28 15.78
C ARG A 71 12.45 2.13 15.01
N ILE A 72 13.29 3.17 15.01
CA ILE A 72 14.65 3.11 14.44
C ILE A 72 15.70 2.59 15.41
N GLY A 73 15.32 2.22 16.63
CA GLY A 73 16.18 1.50 17.57
C GLY A 73 16.88 0.33 16.87
N GLY A 74 18.19 0.48 16.65
CA GLY A 74 19.01 -0.51 15.98
C GLY A 74 18.81 -0.65 14.46
N LEU A 75 18.12 0.27 13.77
CA LEU A 75 18.01 0.26 12.29
C LEU A 75 19.40 0.35 11.65
N ALA A 76 20.24 1.28 12.11
CA ALA A 76 21.61 1.41 11.63
C ALA A 76 22.40 0.09 11.79
N ARG A 77 22.28 -0.59 12.95
CA ARG A 77 22.87 -1.91 13.18
C ARG A 77 22.36 -2.95 12.17
N ARG A 78 21.04 -3.02 11.93
CA ARG A 78 20.43 -3.97 10.98
C ARG A 78 20.87 -3.72 9.53
N VAL A 79 20.98 -2.45 9.11
CA VAL A 79 21.48 -2.08 7.78
C VAL A 79 22.95 -2.49 7.61
N LEU A 80 23.79 -2.23 8.61
CA LEU A 80 25.19 -2.63 8.61
C LEU A 80 25.35 -4.17 8.58
N GLU A 81 24.58 -4.89 9.39
CA GLU A 81 24.56 -6.37 9.38
C GLU A 81 24.12 -6.93 8.03
N ARG A 82 23.15 -6.28 7.36
CA ARG A 82 22.71 -6.68 6.02
C ARG A 82 23.78 -6.43 4.97
N ALA A 83 24.38 -5.25 4.97
CA ALA A 83 25.47 -4.90 4.05
C ALA A 83 26.68 -5.82 4.21
N ALA A 84 26.99 -6.24 5.45
CA ALA A 84 28.05 -7.23 5.72
C ALA A 84 27.74 -8.58 5.06
N ARG A 85 26.51 -9.09 5.19
CA ARG A 85 26.08 -10.35 4.55
C ARG A 85 26.08 -10.27 3.03
N GLU A 86 25.73 -9.11 2.48
CA GLU A 86 25.76 -8.87 1.03
C GLU A 86 27.20 -8.78 0.50
N GLY A 87 28.14 -8.24 1.30
CA GLY A 87 29.57 -8.24 0.99
C GLY A 87 30.23 -9.63 1.01
N GLU A 88 29.66 -10.58 1.74
CA GLU A 88 30.14 -11.98 1.80
C GLU A 88 29.64 -12.84 0.62
N GLY A 89 28.61 -12.39 -0.11
CA GLY A 89 28.03 -13.11 -1.26
C GLY A 89 28.52 -12.64 -2.65
N GLY A 90 29.32 -11.58 -2.72
CA GLY A 90 29.72 -10.94 -3.99
C GLY A 90 31.02 -11.42 -4.64
N ALA A 91 31.73 -12.39 -4.05
CA ALA A 91 33.04 -12.85 -4.54
C ALA A 91 33.00 -14.15 -5.37
N ALA A 92 31.82 -14.64 -5.76
CA ALA A 92 31.66 -15.89 -6.51
C ALA A 92 30.82 -15.72 -7.79
N ASP A 93 31.15 -14.73 -8.61
CA ASP A 93 30.93 -14.85 -10.07
C ASP A 93 31.92 -13.95 -10.82
N ALA A 94 33.12 -14.48 -11.06
CA ALA A 94 34.03 -13.97 -12.09
C ALA A 94 34.12 -15.06 -13.17
N PRO A 95 33.57 -14.85 -14.39
CA PRO A 95 33.80 -15.77 -15.49
C PRO A 95 35.26 -15.68 -15.94
N GLY A 96 35.90 -16.85 -15.98
CA GLY A 96 37.35 -17.02 -16.13
C GLY A 96 37.94 -16.40 -17.40
N ALA A 97 39.03 -15.65 -17.22
CA ALA A 97 40.00 -15.38 -18.26
C ALA A 97 40.95 -16.59 -18.36
N GLN A 98 40.87 -17.35 -19.45
CA GLN A 98 41.88 -18.36 -19.81
C GLN A 98 43.03 -17.67 -20.56
N PRO A 99 44.30 -17.84 -20.18
CA PRO A 99 45.43 -17.56 -21.05
C PRO A 99 45.71 -18.78 -21.96
N GLY A 100 45.97 -18.50 -23.24
CA GLY A 100 46.38 -19.48 -24.25
C GLY A 100 47.87 -19.81 -24.21
#